data_AF-A0A9D8B3B0-F1
#
_entry.id   AF-A0A9D8B3B0-F1
#
_cell.length_a   1.000
_cell.length_b   1.000
_cell.length_c   1.000
_cell.angle_alpha   90.00
_cell.angle_beta   90.00
_cell.angle_gamma   90.00
#
_symmetry.space_group_name_H-M   'P 1'
#
loop_
_entity.id
_entity.type
_entity.pdbx_description
1 polymer ?
#
loop_
_entity_poly.entity_id
_entity_poly.type
_entity_poly.pdbx_seq_one_letter_code
_entity_poly.pdbx_strand_id
1 'polypeptide(L)'
;MSNRSCVCPLKFPTRAARACPIRHPNWKRGGCIAMMPTSIGAHLRYTLDRKSARYQEIYDQRTAVERINAQAVALGIERSHLRRGSAIANHNMLIYILINLLFLQRLRQGQMEND
;
A
#
# COMPACT_ATOMS: atom_id res chain seq x y z
N MET A 1 1.45 -7.84 -27.95
CA MET A 1 0.98 -6.87 -26.95
C MET A 1 -0.43 -6.41 -27.33
N SER A 2 -1.47 -7.06 -26.80
CA SER A 2 -2.86 -6.72 -27.14
C SER A 2 -3.31 -5.51 -26.33
N ASN A 3 -3.58 -4.41 -27.04
CA ASN A 3 -4.00 -3.13 -26.50
C ASN A 3 -5.44 -3.29 -25.95
N ARG A 4 -5.60 -3.61 -24.66
CA ARG A 4 -6.93 -3.70 -24.03
C ARG A 4 -7.48 -2.28 -23.82
N SER A 5 -8.08 -1.73 -24.87
CA SER A 5 -8.93 -0.55 -24.80
C SER A 5 -10.06 -0.82 -23.81
N CYS A 6 -10.04 -0.14 -22.66
CA CYS A 6 -11.07 -0.26 -21.65
C CYS A 6 -12.37 0.36 -22.18
N VAL A 7 -13.25 -0.51 -22.67
CA VAL A 7 -14.58 -0.15 -23.19
C VAL A 7 -15.67 -0.59 -22.23
N CYS A 8 -16.76 0.18 -22.17
CA CYS A 8 -17.86 -0.07 -21.25
C CYS A 8 -18.60 -1.37 -21.64
N PRO A 9 -18.73 -2.36 -20.73
CA PRO A 9 -19.37 -3.64 -21.03
C PRO A 9 -20.87 -3.50 -21.31
N LEU A 10 -21.50 -2.39 -20.90
CA LEU A 10 -22.92 -2.12 -21.17
C LEU A 10 -23.17 -1.46 -22.52
N LYS A 11 -22.12 -1.00 -23.22
CA LYS A 11 -22.21 -0.36 -24.54
C LYS A 11 -21.55 -1.17 -25.65
N PHE A 12 -20.52 -1.96 -25.33
CA PHE A 12 -19.74 -2.74 -26.29
C PHE A 12 -19.69 -4.22 -25.87
N PRO A 13 -19.73 -5.19 -26.82
CA PRO A 13 -19.85 -5.02 -28.27
C PRO A 13 -21.24 -4.58 -28.73
N THR A 14 -22.27 -4.97 -27.99
CA THR A 14 -23.67 -4.58 -28.25
C THR A 14 -24.23 -3.86 -27.03
N ARG A 15 -25.04 -2.82 -27.24
CA ARG A 15 -25.63 -2.04 -26.15
C ARG A 15 -26.62 -2.87 -25.34
N ALA A 16 -26.21 -3.29 -24.15
CA ALA A 16 -27.03 -4.08 -23.23
C ALA A 16 -27.94 -3.22 -22.33
N ALA A 17 -27.65 -1.92 -22.15
CA ALA A 17 -28.41 -1.05 -21.26
C ALA A 17 -28.78 0.32 -21.88
N ARG A 18 -29.94 0.86 -21.46
CA ARG A 18 -30.40 2.20 -21.84
C ARG A 18 -29.61 3.30 -21.12
N ALA A 19 -29.29 3.10 -19.84
CA ALA A 19 -28.52 4.02 -19.00
C ALA A 19 -27.53 3.26 -18.09
N CYS A 20 -26.51 3.95 -17.58
CA CYS A 20 -25.61 3.39 -16.58
C CYS A 20 -26.36 3.26 -15.23
N PRO A 21 -26.33 2.10 -14.55
CA PRO A 21 -26.99 1.89 -13.26
C PRO A 21 -26.56 2.89 -12.18
N ILE A 22 -25.27 3.28 -12.18
CA ILE A 22 -24.70 4.26 -11.25
C ILE A 22 -24.72 5.70 -11.79
N ARG A 23 -25.43 5.95 -12.89
CA ARG A 23 -25.50 7.26 -13.57
C ARG A 23 -24.13 7.89 -13.84
N HIS A 24 -23.16 7.08 -14.26
CA HIS A 24 -21.79 7.55 -14.47
C HIS A 24 -21.73 8.71 -15.51
N PRO A 25 -21.04 9.83 -15.23
CA PRO A 25 -21.00 11.00 -16.11
C PRO A 25 -20.54 10.70 -17.56
N ASN A 26 -19.59 9.77 -17.70
CA ASN A 26 -19.07 9.35 -19.00
C ASN A 26 -20.04 8.49 -19.84
N TRP A 27 -21.25 8.19 -19.35
CA TRP A 27 -22.24 7.43 -20.13
C TRP A 27 -22.50 8.04 -21.50
N LYS A 28 -22.62 9.37 -21.58
CA LYS A 28 -22.82 10.09 -22.86
C LYS A 28 -21.61 10.02 -23.78
N ARG A 29 -20.39 9.90 -23.24
CA ARG A 29 -19.10 9.91 -23.96
C ARG A 29 -18.56 8.52 -24.33
N GLY A 30 -19.42 7.51 -24.38
CA GLY A 30 -19.02 6.12 -24.72
C GLY A 30 -19.03 5.13 -23.55
N GLY A 31 -19.36 5.58 -22.33
CA GLY A 31 -19.50 4.71 -21.15
C GLY A 31 -18.28 4.78 -20.22
N CYS A 32 -18.25 3.90 -19.22
CA CYS A 32 -17.13 3.79 -18.30
C CYS A 32 -15.88 3.29 -19.03
N ILE A 33 -14.78 4.02 -18.91
CA ILE A 33 -13.45 3.72 -19.50
C ILE A 33 -12.48 3.12 -18.48
N ALA A 34 -12.90 3.01 -17.22
CA ALA A 34 -12.15 2.36 -16.16
C ALA A 34 -12.94 1.12 -15.72
N MET A 35 -12.27 -0.02 -15.68
CA MET A 35 -12.77 -1.20 -14.98
C MET A 35 -12.05 -1.32 -13.64
N MET A 36 -12.71 -1.97 -12.67
CA MET A 36 -12.04 -2.32 -11.42
C MET A 36 -10.81 -3.18 -11.77
N PRO A 37 -9.60 -2.78 -11.34
CA PRO A 37 -8.42 -3.58 -11.58
C PRO A 37 -8.58 -4.93 -10.84
N THR A 38 -8.45 -6.02 -11.59
CA THR A 38 -8.67 -7.39 -11.10
C THR A 38 -7.41 -8.05 -10.54
N SER A 39 -6.28 -7.33 -10.51
CA SER A 39 -5.08 -7.84 -9.87
C SER A 39 -5.36 -8.06 -8.38
N ILE A 40 -4.75 -9.10 -7.80
CA ILE A 40 -4.97 -9.50 -6.40
C ILE A 40 -4.80 -8.30 -5.47
N GLY A 41 -3.73 -7.51 -5.64
CA GLY A 41 -3.47 -6.34 -4.82
C GLY A 41 -4.47 -5.20 -5.01
N ALA A 42 -5.09 -5.05 -6.18
CA ALA A 42 -6.15 -4.06 -6.37
C ALA A 42 -7.45 -4.54 -5.75
N HIS A 43 -7.81 -5.80 -5.98
CA HIS A 43 -9.01 -6.40 -5.43
C HIS A 43 -9.03 -6.33 -3.89
N LEU A 44 -7.93 -6.71 -3.24
CA LEU A 44 -7.77 -6.59 -1.78
C LEU A 44 -8.05 -5.17 -1.27
N ARG A 45 -7.58 -4.13 -1.96
CA ARG A 45 -7.81 -2.73 -1.53
C ARG A 45 -9.29 -2.32 -1.57
N TYR A 46 -10.08 -2.92 -2.47
CA TYR A 46 -11.52 -2.65 -2.59
C TYR A 46 -12.36 -3.52 -1.65
N THR A 47 -11.87 -4.71 -1.27
CA THR A 47 -12.59 -5.61 -0.36
C THR A 47 -12.30 -5.38 1.12
N LEU A 48 -11.27 -4.58 1.45
CA LEU A 48 -10.96 -4.21 2.83
C LEU A 48 -12.09 -3.39 3.47
N ASP A 49 -12.64 -3.92 4.56
CA ASP A 49 -13.55 -3.17 5.42
C ASP A 49 -12.77 -2.23 6.35
N ARG A 50 -12.63 -0.98 5.90
CA ARG A 50 -11.93 0.08 6.63
C ARG A 50 -12.69 0.61 7.84
N LYS A 51 -13.95 0.19 8.06
CA LYS A 51 -14.76 0.61 9.20
C LYS A 51 -14.80 -0.46 10.30
N SER A 52 -14.29 -1.66 10.02
CA SER A 52 -14.23 -2.72 11.02
C SER A 52 -13.32 -2.33 12.17
N ALA A 53 -13.71 -2.68 13.40
CA ALA A 53 -12.90 -2.42 14.60
C ALA A 53 -11.49 -3.03 14.46
N ARG A 54 -11.41 -4.27 13.96
CA ARG A 54 -10.14 -4.96 13.72
C ARG A 54 -9.23 -4.22 12.73
N TYR A 55 -9.78 -3.64 11.66
CA TYR A 55 -8.98 -2.84 10.74
C TYR A 55 -8.43 -1.61 11.44
N GLN A 56 -9.28 -0.91 12.20
CA GLN A 56 -8.91 0.30 12.90
C GLN A 56 -7.82 0.03 13.95
N GLU A 57 -7.97 -1.01 14.77
CA GLU A 57 -6.96 -1.44 15.75
C GLU A 57 -5.58 -1.71 15.14
N ILE A 58 -5.54 -2.37 13.96
CA ILE A 58 -4.28 -2.62 13.25
C ILE A 58 -3.76 -1.32 12.62
N TYR A 59 -4.64 -0.51 12.05
CA TYR A 59 -4.28 0.74 11.39
C TYR A 59 -3.71 1.77 12.38
N ASP A 60 -4.21 1.79 13.61
CA ASP A 60 -3.76 2.71 14.66
C ASP A 60 -2.32 2.40 15.10
N GLN A 61 -1.80 1.21 14.82
CA GLN A 61 -0.39 0.85 15.05
C GLN A 61 0.56 1.43 13.98
N ARG A 62 0.04 2.13 12.97
CA ARG A 62 0.84 2.71 11.88
C ARG A 62 1.93 3.66 12.37
N THR A 63 1.68 4.42 13.44
CA THR A 63 2.68 5.34 14.02
C THR A 63 3.95 4.59 14.45
N ALA A 64 3.83 3.35 14.95
CA ALA A 64 4.99 2.53 15.30
C ALA A 64 5.83 2.19 14.05
N VAL A 65 5.18 1.87 12.93
CA VAL A 65 5.85 1.61 11.65
C VAL A 65 6.53 2.88 11.12
N GLU A 66 5.87 4.02 11.21
CA GLU A 66 6.44 5.32 10.79
C GLU A 66 7.67 5.70 11.61
N ARG A 67 7.65 5.47 12.94
CA ARG A 67 8.80 5.67 13.83
C ARG A 67 9.98 4.78 13.43
N ILE A 68 9.75 3.49 13.18
CA ILE A 68 10.81 2.56 12.73
C ILE A 68 11.38 3.01 11.38
N ASN A 69 10.54 3.42 10.44
CA ASN A 69 10.98 3.92 9.14
C ASN A 69 11.80 5.20 9.28
N ALA A 70 11.39 6.13 10.16
CA ALA A 70 12.15 7.35 10.43
C ALA A 70 13.55 7.03 11.00
N GLN A 71 13.66 6.05 11.92
CA GLN A 71 14.95 5.59 12.42
C GLN A 71 15.82 4.95 11.33
N ALA A 72 15.22 4.13 10.46
CA ALA A 72 15.93 3.52 9.34
C ALA A 72 16.45 4.56 8.34
N VAL A 73 15.66 5.61 8.05
CA VAL A 73 16.08 6.75 7.23
C VAL A 73 17.24 7.50 7.89
N ALA A 74 17.18 7.75 9.20
CA ALA A 74 18.28 8.38 9.94
C ALA A 74 19.57 7.54 9.91
N LEU A 75 19.44 6.21 9.85
CA LEU A 75 20.55 5.28 9.68
C LEU A 75 21.01 5.11 8.22
N GLY A 76 20.41 5.85 7.27
CA GLY A 76 20.89 5.95 5.90
C GLY A 76 20.37 4.86 4.95
N ILE A 77 19.27 4.16 5.28
CA ILE A 77 18.72 3.07 4.45
C ILE A 77 18.45 3.47 2.99
N GLU A 78 18.13 4.75 2.73
CA GLU A 78 17.83 5.27 1.38
C GLU A 78 19.08 5.60 0.55
N ARG A 79 20.22 5.82 1.18
CA ARG A 79 21.48 6.26 0.52
C ARG A 79 22.55 5.18 0.61
N SER A 80 22.20 3.95 0.26
CA SER A 80 23.19 2.87 0.22
C SER A 80 24.20 3.14 -0.90
N HIS A 81 25.47 3.41 -0.56
CA HIS A 81 26.58 3.49 -1.52
C HIS A 81 27.01 2.10 -2.05
N LEU A 82 26.18 1.07 -1.84
CA LEU A 82 26.42 -0.33 -2.19
C LEU A 82 25.82 -0.63 -3.57
N ARG A 83 26.57 -1.32 -4.43
CA ARG A 83 26.14 -1.64 -5.81
C ARG A 83 25.50 -3.01 -5.98
N ARG A 84 25.73 -3.93 -5.04
CA ARG A 84 25.27 -5.32 -5.13
C ARG A 84 24.00 -5.50 -4.30
N GLY A 85 22.93 -6.06 -4.89
CA GLY A 85 21.66 -6.26 -4.20
C GLY A 85 21.76 -7.04 -2.89
N SER A 86 22.63 -8.06 -2.81
CA SER A 86 22.87 -8.78 -1.55
C SER A 86 23.56 -7.93 -0.48
N ALA A 87 24.46 -7.03 -0.87
CA ALA A 87 25.09 -6.11 0.07
C ALA A 87 24.07 -5.09 0.60
N ILE A 88 23.19 -4.58 -0.27
CA ILE A 88 22.07 -3.69 0.12
C ILE A 88 21.14 -4.41 1.10
N ALA A 89 20.75 -5.65 0.79
CA ALA A 89 19.88 -6.45 1.66
C ALA A 89 20.52 -6.69 3.04
N ASN A 90 21.81 -7.06 3.08
CA ASN A 90 22.54 -7.25 4.32
C ASN A 90 22.65 -5.94 5.13
N HIS A 91 22.92 -4.82 4.47
CA HIS A 91 22.97 -3.51 5.11
C HIS A 91 21.63 -3.13 5.73
N ASN A 92 20.53 -3.31 4.99
CA ASN A 92 19.18 -3.07 5.49
C ASN A 92 18.85 -3.98 6.67
N MET A 93 19.26 -5.26 6.63
CA MET A 93 19.09 -6.19 7.75
C MET A 93 19.83 -5.71 9.00
N LEU A 94 21.08 -5.24 8.87
CA LEU A 94 21.85 -4.70 9.99
C LEU A 94 21.19 -3.45 10.59
N ILE A 95 20.65 -2.55 9.76
CA ILE A 95 19.87 -1.39 10.22
C ILE A 95 18.69 -1.83 11.11
N TYR A 96 17.89 -2.80 10.64
CA TYR A 96 16.75 -3.28 11.42
C TYR A 96 17.16 -4.05 12.69
N ILE A 97 18.25 -4.81 12.64
CA ILE A 97 18.80 -5.46 13.85
C ILE A 97 19.19 -4.39 14.87
N LEU A 98 19.88 -3.33 14.46
CA LEU A 98 20.28 -2.24 15.34
C LEU A 98 19.08 -1.54 15.97
N ILE A 99 18.05 -1.22 15.18
CA ILE A 99 16.80 -0.62 15.68
C ILE A 99 16.17 -1.52 16.76
N ASN A 100 16.05 -2.82 16.51
CA ASN A 100 15.50 -3.77 17.48
C ASN A 100 16.34 -3.87 18.75
N LEU A 101 17.67 -3.86 18.63
CA LEU A 101 18.57 -3.87 19.79
C LEU A 101 18.44 -2.60 20.64
N LEU A 102 18.36 -1.43 20.00
CA LEU A 102 18.12 -0.15 20.69
C LEU A 102 16.76 -0.12 21.38
N PHE A 103 15.71 -0.66 20.75
CA PHE A 103 14.41 -0.81 21.37
C PHE A 103 14.47 -1.72 22.61
N LEU A 104 15.09 -2.89 22.50
CA LEU A 104 15.28 -3.81 23.64
C LEU A 104 16.10 -3.16 24.76
N GLN A 105 17.10 -2.35 24.43
CA GLN A 105 17.89 -1.60 25.40
C GLN A 105 17.01 -0.61 26.18
N ARG A 106 16.16 0.16 25.50
CA ARG A 106 15.23 1.11 26.13
C ARG A 106 14.25 0.40 27.08
N LEU A 107 13.69 -0.74 26.65
CA LEU A 107 12.82 -1.56 27.49
C LEU A 107 13.52 -2.03 28.77
N ARG A 108 14.77 -2.50 28.67
CA ARG A 108 15.55 -2.93 29.84
C ARG A 108 15.88 -1.78 30.80
N GLN A 109 16.00 -0.56 30.28
CA GLN A 109 16.26 0.63 31.08
C GLN A 109 14.99 1.21 31.73
N GLY A 110 13.82 0.59 31.53
CA GLY A 110 12.54 1.09 32.04
C GLY A 110 12.10 2.40 31.39
N GLN A 111 12.76 2.83 30.32
CA GLN A 111 12.36 3.96 29.52
C GLN A 111 11.24 3.49 28.61
N MET A 112 10.00 3.56 29.10
CA MET A 112 8.86 3.53 28.19
C MET A 112 8.91 4.80 27.34
N GLU A 113 8.71 4.62 26.04
CA GLU A 113 8.71 5.68 25.04
C GLU A 113 7.57 6.66 25.42
N ASN A 114 7.93 7.80 26.02
CA ASN A 114 6.97 8.88 26.24
C ASN A 114 6.60 9.43 24.86
N ASP A 115 5.31 9.38 24.52
CA ASP A 115 4.75 9.82 23.24
C ASP A 115 4.96 11.32 22.96
#